data_AF-A0A7Y2JZU2-F1
#
_entry.id   AF-A0A7Y2JZU2-F1
#
_cell.length_a   1.000
_cell.length_b   1.000
_cell.length_c   1.000
_cell.angle_alpha   90.00
_cell.angle_beta   90.00
_cell.angle_gamma   90.00
#
_symmetry.space_group_name_H-M   'P 1'
#
loop_
_entity.id
_entity.type
_entity.pdbx_description
1 polymer ?
#
loop_
_entity_poly.entity_id
_entity_poly.type
_entity_poly.pdbx_seq_one_letter_code
_entity_poly.pdbx_strand_id
1 'polypeptide(L)'
;MLKLPLQLAALSLAGGAGAGDSEPGPYKKAATTYRIYGGSLGDPTVPTVKNKKVAISMEGQAARELFEEIGPDKHDPCMEGSGTRVRFRDKGNVMCSRSKEGEYVCSFGFDLRDGKSIGGSLC
;
A
#
# COMPACT_ATOMS: atom_id res chain seq x y z
N MET A 1 9.17 -66.18 -21.36
CA MET A 1 7.73 -66.54 -21.46
C MET A 1 7.03 -65.87 -20.29
N LEU A 2 6.59 -64.62 -20.44
CA LEU A 2 5.22 -64.20 -20.78
C LEU A 2 4.18 -64.59 -19.70
N LYS A 3 3.80 -63.65 -18.82
CA LYS A 3 2.46 -63.00 -18.81
C LYS A 3 2.26 -62.15 -17.55
N LEU A 4 1.93 -60.88 -17.80
CA LEU A 4 1.38 -59.87 -16.90
C LEU A 4 -0.08 -60.20 -16.53
N PRO A 5 -0.56 -59.79 -15.34
CA PRO A 5 -1.78 -58.96 -15.29
C PRO A 5 -1.56 -57.78 -14.33
N LEU A 6 -1.54 -56.53 -14.79
CA LEU A 6 -2.70 -55.67 -15.03
C LEU A 6 -3.80 -55.85 -13.97
N GLN A 7 -3.68 -55.15 -12.84
CA GLN A 7 -4.83 -54.56 -12.15
C GLN A 7 -4.51 -53.15 -11.63
N LEU A 8 -5.31 -52.20 -12.13
CA LEU A 8 -5.47 -50.83 -11.68
C LEU A 8 -5.81 -50.80 -10.18
N ALA A 9 -5.06 -50.03 -9.39
CA ALA A 9 -5.54 -49.52 -8.11
C ALA A 9 -5.50 -47.99 -8.17
N ALA A 10 -6.67 -47.41 -7.91
CA ALA A 10 -7.05 -46.04 -8.21
C ALA A 10 -6.13 -44.97 -7.57
N LEU A 11 -5.77 -43.98 -8.38
CA LEU A 11 -5.32 -42.66 -7.93
C LEU A 11 -6.46 -41.99 -7.16
N SER A 12 -6.40 -41.98 -5.83
CA SER A 12 -7.24 -41.08 -5.03
C SER A 12 -6.60 -39.69 -5.00
N LEU A 13 -6.89 -38.87 -6.02
CA LEU A 13 -6.79 -37.41 -5.90
C LEU A 13 -7.94 -36.94 -5.01
N ALA A 14 -7.67 -36.69 -3.74
CA ALA A 14 -8.58 -35.94 -2.88
C ALA A 14 -7.78 -35.18 -1.82
N GLY A 15 -7.18 -34.09 -2.25
CA GLY A 15 -6.61 -33.07 -1.39
C GLY A 15 -6.96 -31.72 -1.98
N GLY A 16 -8.25 -31.41 -2.05
CA GLY A 16 -8.69 -30.05 -2.32
C GLY A 16 -8.11 -29.17 -1.21
N ALA A 17 -7.07 -28.40 -1.54
CA ALA A 17 -6.75 -27.22 -0.76
C ALA A 17 -7.95 -26.30 -0.95
N GLY A 18 -8.90 -26.40 -0.02
CA GLY A 18 -9.94 -25.42 0.11
C GLY A 18 -9.25 -24.06 0.14
N ALA A 19 -9.66 -23.17 -0.76
CA ALA A 19 -9.51 -21.76 -0.51
C ALA A 19 -10.27 -21.52 0.80
N GLY A 20 -9.53 -21.59 1.92
CA GLY A 20 -10.08 -21.23 3.21
C GLY A 20 -10.46 -19.77 3.07
N ASP A 21 -11.74 -19.48 3.22
CA ASP A 21 -12.23 -18.12 3.42
C ASP A 21 -11.66 -17.64 4.75
N SER A 22 -10.38 -17.27 4.75
CA SER A 22 -9.74 -16.59 5.86
C SER A 22 -10.24 -15.16 5.81
N GLU A 23 -11.28 -14.89 6.61
CA GLU A 23 -11.74 -13.55 6.91
C GLU A 23 -10.52 -12.64 7.17
N PRO A 24 -10.49 -11.42 6.61
CA PRO A 24 -9.43 -10.47 6.92
C PRO A 24 -9.30 -10.30 8.44
N GLY A 25 -8.06 -10.32 8.93
CA GLY A 25 -7.80 -10.07 10.34
C GLY A 25 -8.34 -8.70 10.80
N PRO A 26 -8.49 -8.48 12.11
CA PRO A 26 -9.01 -7.23 12.65
C PRO A 26 -8.13 -6.04 12.24
N TYR A 27 -8.74 -4.85 12.20
CA TYR A 27 -7.99 -3.60 11.98
C TYR A 27 -6.87 -3.42 13.01
N LYS A 28 -5.68 -3.07 12.53
CA LYS A 28 -4.53 -2.70 13.36
C LYS A 28 -4.56 -1.21 13.66
N LYS A 29 -4.13 -0.81 14.87
CA LYS A 29 -3.91 0.62 15.19
C LYS A 29 -2.68 1.12 14.44
N ALA A 30 -2.73 2.37 13.98
CA ALA A 30 -1.62 3.05 13.33
C ALA A 30 -1.42 4.44 13.92
N ALA A 31 -0.16 4.89 13.97
CA ALA A 31 0.16 6.29 14.23
C ALA A 31 0.05 7.05 12.91
N THR A 32 -0.85 8.03 12.86
CA THR A 32 -1.09 8.83 11.66
C THR A 32 -1.24 10.30 12.02
N THR A 33 -0.64 11.16 11.21
CA THR A 33 -0.99 12.58 11.16
C THR A 33 -1.83 12.84 9.93
N TYR A 34 -2.70 13.84 9.98
CA TYR A 34 -3.53 14.19 8.84
C TYR A 34 -3.82 15.69 8.80
N ARG A 35 -4.13 16.18 7.60
CA ARG A 35 -4.53 17.56 7.37
C ARG A 35 -5.71 17.61 6.41
N ILE A 36 -6.75 18.35 6.79
CA ILE A 36 -7.86 18.68 5.89
C ILE A 36 -7.61 20.06 5.31
N TYR A 37 -7.71 20.20 3.98
CA TYR A 37 -7.37 21.44 3.28
C TYR A 37 -8.22 21.65 2.02
N GLY A 38 -8.32 22.91 1.59
CA GLY A 38 -8.75 23.29 0.25
C GLY A 38 -7.55 23.59 -0.65
N GLY A 39 -7.77 23.95 -1.92
CA GLY A 39 -6.69 24.25 -2.86
C GLY A 39 -5.90 23.00 -3.28
N SER A 40 -4.58 23.11 -3.29
CA SER A 40 -3.63 22.04 -3.64
C SER A 40 -2.70 21.73 -2.45
N LEU A 41 -1.91 20.65 -2.52
CA LEU A 41 -0.95 20.34 -1.46
C LEU A 41 0.12 21.45 -1.29
N GLY A 42 0.55 22.07 -2.38
CA GLY A 42 1.61 23.09 -2.38
C GLY A 42 1.10 24.50 -2.10
N ASP A 43 -0.21 24.71 -2.24
CA ASP A 43 -0.89 25.96 -1.91
C ASP A 43 -2.23 25.63 -1.20
N PRO A 44 -2.15 25.20 0.07
CA PRO A 44 -3.32 24.77 0.81
C PRO A 44 -4.10 25.96 1.36
N THR A 45 -5.41 25.95 1.15
CA THR A 45 -6.34 27.00 1.61
C THR A 45 -7.32 26.46 2.65
N VAL A 46 -8.14 27.35 3.23
CA VAL A 46 -9.24 26.94 4.12
C VAL A 46 -10.22 26.05 3.35
N PRO A 47 -10.56 24.84 3.85
CA PRO A 47 -11.44 23.94 3.14
C PRO A 47 -12.86 24.52 3.00
N THR A 48 -13.48 24.29 1.84
CA THR A 48 -14.87 24.70 1.54
C THR A 48 -15.73 23.49 1.16
N VAL A 49 -17.05 23.66 1.06
CA VAL A 49 -17.95 22.59 0.60
C VAL A 49 -17.59 22.12 -0.83
N LYS A 50 -17.08 23.01 -1.67
CA LYS A 50 -16.73 22.72 -3.07
C LYS A 50 -15.25 22.32 -3.25
N ASN A 51 -14.42 22.45 -2.22
CA ASN A 51 -13.01 22.08 -2.30
C ASN A 51 -12.52 21.66 -0.92
N LYS A 52 -12.45 20.35 -0.69
CA LYS A 52 -12.02 19.78 0.58
C LYS A 52 -11.33 18.45 0.32
N LYS A 53 -10.11 18.33 0.80
CA LYS A 53 -9.22 17.18 0.63
C LYS A 53 -8.65 16.78 1.98
N VAL A 54 -8.16 15.55 2.08
CA VAL A 54 -7.36 15.10 3.21
C VAL A 54 -6.03 14.57 2.70
N ALA A 55 -4.96 14.93 3.40
CA ALA A 55 -3.65 14.29 3.30
C ALA A 55 -3.39 13.56 4.61
N ILE A 56 -2.92 12.32 4.52
CA ILE A 56 -2.64 11.44 5.64
C ILE A 56 -1.19 11.01 5.52
N SER A 57 -0.44 11.13 6.61
CA SER A 57 0.89 10.56 6.77
C SER A 57 0.83 9.50 7.86
N MET A 58 1.40 8.34 7.57
CA MET A 58 1.47 7.18 8.45
C MET A 58 2.93 6.84 8.71
N GLU A 59 3.24 6.47 9.95
CA GLU A 59 4.60 6.19 10.39
C GLU A 59 4.72 4.83 11.09
N GLY A 60 5.96 4.38 11.30
CA GLY A 60 6.27 3.22 12.12
C GLY A 60 5.84 1.89 11.49
N GLN A 61 5.35 0.96 12.31
CA GLN A 61 5.07 -0.42 11.89
C GLN A 61 4.04 -0.50 10.76
N ALA A 62 2.98 0.33 10.80
CA ALA A 62 1.97 0.31 9.76
C ALA A 62 2.52 0.83 8.42
N ALA A 63 3.35 1.87 8.44
CA ALA A 63 4.04 2.36 7.24
C ALA A 63 5.04 1.34 6.70
N ARG A 64 5.75 0.62 7.58
CA ARG A 64 6.65 -0.47 7.19
C ARG A 64 5.90 -1.58 6.46
N GLU A 65 4.82 -2.09 7.05
CA GLU A 65 3.99 -3.13 6.43
C GLU A 65 3.51 -2.68 5.05
N LEU A 66 2.97 -1.46 4.94
CA LEU A 66 2.52 -0.93 3.66
C LEU A 66 3.68 -0.76 2.65
N PHE A 67 4.82 -0.22 3.07
CA PHE A 67 6.01 -0.08 2.22
C PHE A 67 6.45 -1.43 1.65
N GLU A 68 6.48 -2.48 2.48
CA GLU A 68 6.88 -3.83 2.09
C GLU A 68 5.94 -4.40 1.00
N GLU A 69 4.63 -4.16 1.12
CA GLU A 69 3.59 -4.64 0.19
C GLU A 69 3.51 -3.85 -1.13
N ILE A 70 3.82 -2.56 -1.14
CA ILE A 70 3.62 -1.70 -2.32
C ILE A 70 4.80 -1.63 -3.31
N GLY A 71 5.82 -2.47 -3.17
CA GLY A 71 7.03 -2.45 -4.01
C GLY A 71 6.80 -2.67 -5.52
N PRO A 72 7.80 -2.55 -6.40
CA PRO A 72 9.21 -2.37 -6.12
C PRO A 72 9.58 -0.89 -5.90
N ASP A 73 10.83 -0.68 -5.51
CA ASP A 73 11.42 0.65 -5.40
C ASP A 73 11.38 1.39 -6.74
N LYS A 74 11.26 2.71 -6.67
CA LYS A 74 11.24 3.62 -7.80
C LYS A 74 12.23 4.74 -7.55
N HIS A 75 12.82 5.23 -8.64
CA HIS A 75 13.63 6.44 -8.58
C HIS A 75 12.71 7.63 -8.33
N ASP A 76 13.11 8.47 -7.38
CA ASP A 76 12.48 9.75 -7.05
C ASP A 76 13.57 10.82 -7.05
N PRO A 77 13.53 11.81 -7.97
CA PRO A 77 14.51 12.89 -8.02
C PRO A 77 14.62 13.66 -6.71
N CYS A 78 13.53 13.73 -5.94
CA CYS A 78 13.47 14.44 -4.67
C CYS A 78 14.28 13.77 -3.56
N MET A 79 14.59 12.50 -3.73
CA MET A 79 15.33 11.69 -2.77
C MET A 79 16.72 11.32 -3.29
N GLU A 80 17.16 11.87 -4.41
CA GLU A 80 18.45 11.58 -5.00
C GLU A 80 19.60 11.91 -4.02
N GLY A 81 20.56 10.98 -3.90
CA GLY A 81 21.70 11.13 -2.97
C GLY A 81 21.38 10.95 -1.48
N SER A 82 20.11 10.90 -1.07
CA SER A 82 19.73 10.75 0.35
C SER A 82 19.92 9.33 0.90
N GLY A 83 19.95 8.32 0.03
CA GLY A 83 19.89 6.91 0.42
C GLY A 83 18.47 6.44 0.81
N THR A 84 17.46 7.30 0.66
CA THR A 84 16.06 6.97 0.89
C THR A 84 15.54 6.09 -0.24
N ARG A 85 14.84 5.02 0.12
CA ARG A 85 14.13 4.15 -0.82
C ARG A 85 12.70 4.65 -0.93
N VAL A 86 12.19 4.79 -2.15
CA VAL A 86 10.82 5.26 -2.38
C VAL A 86 10.04 4.23 -3.17
N ARG A 87 8.76 4.08 -2.84
CA ARG A 87 7.81 3.20 -3.51
C ARG A 87 6.52 3.96 -3.77
N PHE A 88 5.94 3.74 -4.95
CA PHE A 88 4.72 4.41 -5.37
C PHE A 88 3.65 3.40 -5.82
N ARG A 89 2.39 3.75 -5.54
CA ARG A 89 1.19 3.13 -6.13
C ARG A 89 0.24 4.19 -6.63
N ASP A 90 -0.69 3.74 -7.48
CA ASP A 90 -1.74 4.59 -8.04
C ASP A 90 -1.19 5.90 -8.63
N LYS A 91 -0.21 5.79 -9.54
CA LYS A 91 0.44 6.94 -10.20
C LYS A 91 1.05 7.97 -9.23
N GLY A 92 1.48 7.53 -8.04
CA GLY A 92 2.10 8.39 -7.03
C GLY A 92 1.14 8.91 -5.95
N ASN A 93 -0.14 8.56 -6.03
CA ASN A 93 -1.12 8.96 -5.01
C ASN A 93 -0.86 8.30 -3.65
N VAL A 94 -0.26 7.11 -3.65
CA VAL A 94 0.31 6.49 -2.45
C VAL A 94 1.82 6.48 -2.61
N MET A 95 2.51 7.18 -1.73
CA MET A 95 3.96 7.21 -1.67
C MET A 95 4.40 6.64 -0.32
N CYS A 96 5.32 5.68 -0.33
CA CYS A 96 6.00 5.26 0.88
C CYS A 96 7.51 5.42 0.71
N SER A 97 8.17 5.81 1.78
CA SER A 97 9.63 5.91 1.84
C SER A 97 10.19 5.14 3.03
N ARG A 98 11.43 4.71 2.87
CA ARG A 98 12.29 4.23 3.95
C ARG A 98 13.56 5.07 3.95
N SER A 99 13.80 5.81 5.01
CA SER A 99 15.04 6.59 5.18
C SER A 99 16.26 5.69 5.28
N LYS A 100 17.46 6.27 5.16
CA LYS A 100 18.73 5.55 5.35
C LYS A 100 18.85 4.98 6.76
N GLU A 101 18.29 5.70 7.74
CA GLU A 101 18.22 5.34 9.16
C GLU A 101 17.18 4.25 9.43
N GLY A 102 16.31 3.96 8.47
CA GLY A 102 15.33 2.89 8.53
C GLY A 102 13.94 3.31 8.99
N GLU A 103 13.65 4.61 9.03
CA GLU A 103 12.33 5.14 9.33
C GLU A 103 11.40 4.96 8.13
N TYR A 104 10.16 4.53 8.38
CA TYR A 104 9.15 4.31 7.35
C TYR A 104 8.06 5.37 7.45
N VAL A 105 7.75 5.98 6.30
CA VAL A 105 6.66 6.95 6.16
C VAL A 105 5.84 6.59 4.94
N CYS A 106 4.52 6.64 5.05
CA CYS A 106 3.61 6.50 3.92
C CYS A 106 2.63 7.66 3.89
N SER A 107 2.52 8.32 2.74
CA SER A 107 1.65 9.48 2.53
C SER A 107 0.68 9.24 1.38
N PHE A 108 -0.59 9.54 1.61
CA PHE A 108 -1.66 9.45 0.62
C PHE A 108 -2.81 10.40 0.98
N GLY A 109 -3.69 10.66 0.03
CA GLY A 109 -4.80 11.57 0.25
C GLY A 109 -6.03 11.24 -0.57
N PHE A 110 -7.12 11.94 -0.25
CA PHE A 110 -8.38 11.83 -0.96
C PHE A 110 -9.01 13.22 -1.16
N ASP A 111 -9.62 13.43 -2.32
CA ASP A 111 -10.64 14.47 -2.45
C ASP A 111 -11.90 13.99 -1.72
N LEU A 112 -12.32 14.73 -0.69
CA LEU A 112 -13.41 14.32 0.18
C LEU A 112 -14.79 14.56 -0.46
N ARG A 113 -14.86 15.13 -1.68
CA ARG A 113 -16.11 15.35 -2.38
C ARG A 113 -16.53 14.15 -3.22
N ASP A 114 -15.57 13.53 -3.91
CA ASP A 114 -15.82 12.43 -4.84
C ASP A 114 -15.08 11.15 -4.46
N GLY A 115 -14.26 11.18 -3.40
CA GLY A 115 -13.48 10.04 -2.93
C GLY A 115 -12.26 9.73 -3.80
N LYS A 116 -11.90 10.60 -4.76
CA LYS A 116 -10.78 10.37 -5.65
C LYS A 116 -9.46 10.34 -4.87
N SER A 117 -8.69 9.27 -5.08
CA SER A 117 -7.30 9.16 -4.60
C SER A 117 -6.43 10.26 -5.20
N ILE A 118 -5.64 10.90 -4.34
CA ILE A 118 -4.69 11.97 -4.67
C ILE A 118 -3.40 11.76 -3.87
N GLY A 119 -2.31 12.41 -4.28
CA GLY A 119 -1.08 12.46 -3.47
C GLY A 119 -1.35 13.01 -2.07
N GLY A 120 -0.63 12.48 -1.07
CA GLY A 120 -0.66 12.97 0.32
C GLY A 120 0.54 13.81 0.73
N SER A 121 1.56 13.90 -0.13
CA SER A 121 2.78 14.64 0.13
C SER A 121 3.30 15.27 -1.15
N LEU A 122 4.11 16.31 -0.98
CA LEU A 122 4.92 16.88 -2.04
C LEU A 122 6.38 16.73 -1.67
N CYS A 123 7.18 16.67 -2.73
CA CYS A 123 8.51 17.24 -2.73
C CYS A 123 8.36 18.76 -2.96
#